data_AF-A0A3C1VVC0-F1
#
_entry.id   AF-A0A3C1VVC0-F1
#
_cell.length_a   1.000
_cell.length_b   1.000
_cell.length_c   1.000
_cell.angle_alpha   90.00
_cell.angle_beta   90.00
_cell.angle_gamma   90.00
#
_symmetry.space_group_name_H-M   'P 1'
#
loop_
_entity.id
_entity.type
_entity.pdbx_description
1 polymer ?
#
loop_
_entity_poly.entity_id
_entity_poly.type
_entity_poly.pdbx_seq_one_letter_code
_entity_poly.pdbx_strand_id
1 'polypeptide(L)'
;SHHELPVDTRDAEEIFRTDMQVFSNCIDVLDAIMPAHVSYPSIDSECAGFSSKWLQQILRQQLGFEGVIFSDDLGMQAARESGSPADRAAKALSAGCDMVLSCNDREAALAVADYLDTNHSAGNYRLSKLRATPAADISDLYNTEKWQAATDQIAALVS
;
A
#
# COMPACT_ATOMS: atom_id res chain seq x y z
N SER A 1 16.72 9.44 6.12
CA SER A 1 16.43 10.54 5.19
C SER A 1 15.00 10.35 4.72
N HIS A 2 14.05 11.19 5.15
CA HIS A 2 12.61 11.12 4.80
C HIS A 2 12.03 12.52 4.52
N HIS A 3 12.90 13.49 4.20
CA HIS A 3 12.50 14.90 4.12
C HIS A 3 12.16 15.36 2.71
N GLU A 4 12.61 14.66 1.68
CA GLU A 4 12.37 15.01 0.28
C GLU A 4 11.64 13.87 -0.43
N LEU A 5 10.69 14.20 -1.29
CA LEU A 5 10.01 13.26 -2.18
C LEU A 5 11.03 12.73 -3.19
N PRO A 6 11.40 11.43 -3.15
CA PRO A 6 12.26 10.85 -4.16
C PRO A 6 11.62 10.93 -5.54
N VAL A 7 12.44 11.22 -6.55
CA VAL A 7 12.02 11.29 -7.95
C VAL A 7 12.81 10.26 -8.74
N ASP A 8 12.09 9.39 -9.45
CA ASP A 8 12.67 8.46 -10.41
C ASP A 8 12.44 9.00 -11.82
N THR A 9 13.52 9.44 -12.47
CA THR A 9 13.48 10.07 -13.79
C THR A 9 13.66 9.09 -14.94
N ARG A 10 13.69 7.77 -14.67
CA ARG A 10 13.79 6.75 -15.72
C ARG A 10 12.58 6.80 -16.66
N ASP A 11 12.77 6.35 -17.89
CA ASP A 11 11.69 6.23 -18.85
C ASP A 11 10.70 5.16 -18.42
N ALA A 12 9.42 5.37 -18.77
CA ALA A 12 8.36 4.44 -18.43
C ALA A 12 8.69 3.01 -18.92
N GLU A 13 9.18 2.87 -20.15
CA GLU A 13 9.52 1.56 -20.72
C GLU A 13 10.57 0.81 -19.89
N GLU A 14 11.57 1.51 -19.35
CA GLU A 14 12.56 0.89 -18.48
C GLU A 14 11.90 0.35 -17.21
N ILE A 15 11.13 1.19 -16.51
CA ILE A 15 10.41 0.82 -15.28
C ILE A 15 9.48 -0.39 -15.53
N PHE A 16 8.77 -0.39 -16.66
CA PHE A 16 7.87 -1.49 -17.04
C PHE A 16 8.61 -2.79 -17.36
N ARG A 17 9.79 -2.69 -17.98
CA ARG A 17 10.61 -3.85 -18.37
C ARG A 17 11.40 -4.44 -17.19
N THR A 18 11.63 -3.66 -16.13
CA THR A 18 12.37 -4.11 -14.94
C THR A 18 11.46 -4.21 -13.73
N ASP A 19 11.24 -3.10 -13.02
CA ASP A 19 10.68 -3.06 -11.69
C ASP A 19 9.23 -3.59 -11.66
N MET A 20 8.44 -3.26 -12.69
CA MET A 20 7.05 -3.71 -12.78
C MET A 20 6.90 -5.20 -13.08
N GLN A 21 7.93 -5.89 -13.56
CA GLN A 21 7.85 -7.32 -13.85
C GLN A 21 7.53 -8.14 -12.60
N VAL A 22 8.05 -7.72 -11.43
CA VAL A 22 7.76 -8.40 -10.17
C VAL A 22 6.27 -8.31 -9.84
N PHE A 23 5.67 -7.12 -10.00
CA PHE A 23 4.24 -6.93 -9.76
C PHE A 23 3.39 -7.68 -10.79
N SER A 24 3.74 -7.60 -12.08
CA SER A 24 3.02 -8.31 -13.14
C SER A 24 3.03 -9.82 -12.94
N ASN A 25 4.14 -10.39 -12.47
CA ASN A 25 4.28 -11.84 -12.26
C ASN A 25 3.59 -12.33 -10.99
N CYS A 26 3.37 -11.46 -10.01
CA CYS A 26 2.76 -11.81 -8.73
C CYS A 26 1.33 -11.30 -8.57
N ILE A 27 0.77 -10.58 -9.55
CA ILE A 27 -0.46 -9.80 -9.36
C ILE A 27 -1.65 -10.65 -8.92
N ASP A 28 -1.73 -11.89 -9.40
CA ASP A 28 -2.82 -12.83 -9.11
C ASP A 28 -2.74 -13.44 -7.70
N VAL A 29 -1.57 -13.39 -7.05
CA VAL A 29 -1.35 -13.96 -5.70
C VAL A 29 -1.25 -12.91 -4.60
N LEU A 30 -1.30 -11.63 -4.96
CA LEU A 30 -1.22 -10.52 -4.00
C LEU A 30 -2.60 -10.13 -3.50
N ASP A 31 -2.79 -10.18 -2.18
CA ASP A 31 -4.02 -9.69 -1.54
C ASP A 31 -4.03 -8.17 -1.37
N ALA A 32 -2.86 -7.55 -1.27
CA ALA A 32 -2.71 -6.11 -1.10
C ALA A 32 -1.40 -5.56 -1.69
N ILE A 33 -1.42 -4.28 -2.05
CA ILE A 33 -0.25 -3.50 -2.51
C ILE A 33 -0.22 -2.17 -1.77
N MET A 34 0.99 -1.71 -1.46
CA MET A 34 1.27 -0.38 -0.93
C MET A 34 2.11 0.39 -1.97
N PRO A 35 1.65 1.56 -2.46
CA PRO A 35 2.37 2.35 -3.43
C PRO A 35 3.62 2.98 -2.80
N ALA A 36 4.66 3.15 -3.61
CA ALA A 36 5.87 3.84 -3.18
C ALA A 36 5.62 5.34 -3.01
N HIS A 37 6.28 5.95 -2.02
CA HIS A 37 6.35 7.41 -1.89
C HIS A 37 7.34 8.01 -2.88
N VAL A 38 7.12 7.83 -4.18
CA VAL A 38 8.05 8.22 -5.25
C VAL A 38 7.28 8.88 -6.39
N SER A 39 7.82 9.97 -6.93
CA SER A 39 7.33 10.58 -8.18
C SER A 39 8.03 9.96 -9.38
N TYR A 40 7.26 9.66 -10.43
CA TYR A 40 7.75 9.09 -11.68
C TYR A 40 7.33 9.99 -12.85
N PRO A 41 8.02 11.14 -13.09
CA PRO A 41 7.54 12.19 -14.00
C PRO A 41 7.34 11.73 -15.46
N SER A 42 8.03 10.67 -15.88
CA SER A 42 7.84 10.04 -17.20
C SER A 42 6.46 9.38 -17.36
N ILE A 43 5.78 9.09 -16.24
CA ILE A 43 4.48 8.44 -16.18
C ILE A 43 3.42 9.41 -15.65
N ASP A 44 3.62 10.00 -14.47
CA ASP A 44 2.72 10.97 -13.86
C ASP A 44 3.54 11.96 -13.01
N SER A 45 3.13 13.23 -12.98
CA SER A 45 3.73 14.25 -12.13
C SER A 45 3.43 14.00 -10.65
N GLU A 46 2.31 13.36 -10.35
CA GLU A 46 1.93 13.00 -8.98
C GLU A 46 2.73 11.80 -8.47
N CYS A 47 2.94 11.76 -7.15
CA CYS A 47 3.50 10.58 -6.49
C CYS A 47 2.58 9.36 -6.71
N ALA A 48 3.17 8.15 -6.81
CA ALA A 48 2.43 6.94 -7.17
C ALA A 48 1.17 6.69 -6.31
N GLY A 49 1.23 6.96 -5.00
CA GLY A 49 0.09 6.80 -4.08
C GLY A 49 -1.03 7.85 -4.21
N PHE A 50 -0.80 8.94 -4.96
CA PHE A 50 -1.78 9.98 -5.25
C PHE A 50 -2.13 10.07 -6.74
N SER A 51 -1.61 9.17 -7.57
CA SER A 51 -1.81 9.15 -9.01
C SER A 51 -2.88 8.14 -9.42
N SER A 52 -3.98 8.64 -10.00
CA SER A 52 -4.98 7.77 -10.62
C SER A 52 -4.45 7.02 -11.84
N LYS A 53 -3.41 7.53 -12.51
CA LYS A 53 -2.74 6.83 -13.61
C LYS A 53 -2.01 5.59 -13.11
N TRP A 54 -1.27 5.70 -12.01
CA TRP A 54 -0.62 4.56 -11.38
C TRP A 54 -1.63 3.56 -10.81
N LEU A 55 -2.55 4.03 -9.96
CA LEU A 55 -3.41 3.14 -9.20
C LEU A 55 -4.56 2.56 -10.04
N GLN A 56 -5.22 3.36 -10.87
CA GLN A 56 -6.38 2.90 -11.63
C GLN A 56 -6.00 2.44 -13.04
N GLN A 57 -5.27 3.25 -13.81
CA GLN A 57 -5.01 2.90 -15.22
C GLN A 57 -3.96 1.79 -15.34
N ILE A 58 -2.87 1.86 -14.59
CA ILE A 58 -1.81 0.85 -14.68
C ILE A 58 -2.17 -0.35 -13.79
N LEU A 59 -2.33 -0.14 -12.49
CA LEU A 59 -2.47 -1.26 -11.56
C LEU A 59 -3.83 -1.99 -11.69
N ARG A 60 -4.97 -1.27 -11.66
CA ARG A 60 -6.28 -1.92 -11.84
C ARG A 60 -6.53 -2.37 -13.27
N GLN A 61 -6.36 -1.49 -14.27
CA GLN A 61 -6.80 -1.78 -15.63
C GLN A 61 -5.78 -2.57 -16.46
N GLN A 62 -4.49 -2.21 -16.44
CA GLN A 62 -3.47 -2.92 -17.25
C GLN A 62 -3.01 -4.21 -16.58
N LEU A 63 -2.74 -4.20 -15.27
CA LEU A 63 -2.28 -5.38 -14.53
C LEU A 63 -3.42 -6.23 -13.96
N GLY A 64 -4.66 -5.74 -13.95
CA GLY A 64 -5.81 -6.51 -13.47
C GLY A 64 -5.83 -6.73 -11.95
N PHE A 65 -5.17 -5.88 -11.16
CA PHE A 65 -5.11 -6.06 -9.71
C PHE A 65 -6.49 -5.92 -9.07
N GLU A 66 -6.91 -6.90 -8.27
CA GLU A 66 -8.22 -6.90 -7.58
C GLU A 66 -8.13 -6.93 -6.05
N GLY A 67 -6.91 -6.88 -5.51
CA GLY A 67 -6.62 -6.80 -4.08
C GLY A 67 -6.79 -5.39 -3.50
N VAL A 68 -6.37 -5.19 -2.26
CA VAL A 68 -6.45 -3.89 -1.57
C VAL A 68 -5.27 -2.99 -1.93
N ILE A 69 -5.53 -1.73 -2.24
CA ILE A 69 -4.52 -0.68 -2.38
C ILE A 69 -4.53 0.16 -1.10
N PHE A 70 -3.44 0.10 -0.34
CA PHE A 70 -3.22 1.01 0.79
C PHE A 70 -2.75 2.37 0.28
N SER A 71 -2.98 3.43 1.05
CA SER A 71 -2.14 4.62 0.94
C SER A 71 -0.80 4.38 1.61
N ASP A 72 0.19 5.19 1.26
CA ASP A 72 1.34 5.39 2.13
C ASP A 72 0.94 6.15 3.42
N ASP A 73 1.84 6.26 4.39
CA ASP A 73 1.56 6.95 5.65
C ASP A 73 1.34 8.46 5.43
N LEU A 74 0.09 8.88 5.57
CA LEU A 74 -0.32 10.28 5.46
C LEU A 74 0.24 11.15 6.60
N GLY A 75 0.74 10.55 7.68
CA GLY A 75 1.37 11.26 8.79
C GLY A 75 2.81 11.73 8.52
N MET A 76 3.46 11.18 7.49
CA MET A 76 4.85 11.48 7.17
C MET A 76 5.08 12.97 6.89
N GLN A 77 6.22 13.51 7.36
CA GLN A 77 6.56 14.93 7.18
C GLN A 77 6.51 15.35 5.70
N ALA A 78 6.99 14.52 4.79
CA ALA A 78 6.93 14.77 3.34
C ALA A 78 5.49 14.92 2.82
N ALA A 79 4.53 14.23 3.43
CA ALA A 79 3.13 14.38 3.05
C ALA A 79 2.52 15.69 3.59
N ARG A 80 3.10 16.36 4.61
CA ARG A 80 2.49 17.56 5.24
C ARG A 80 2.44 18.78 4.31
N GLU A 81 3.26 18.78 3.28
CA GLU A 81 3.26 19.84 2.25
C GLU A 81 2.02 19.77 1.35
N SER A 82 1.27 18.66 1.37
CA SER A 82 0.08 18.41 0.52
C SER A 82 -1.25 18.77 1.19
N GLY A 83 -1.26 19.67 2.17
CA GLY A 83 -2.48 20.13 2.84
C GLY A 83 -2.81 19.40 4.14
N SER A 84 -4.05 19.49 4.58
CA SER A 84 -4.49 18.90 5.85
C SER A 84 -4.50 17.35 5.79
N PRO A 85 -4.51 16.64 6.94
CA PRO A 85 -4.72 15.19 6.96
C PRO A 85 -5.97 14.75 6.17
N ALA A 86 -7.07 15.50 6.27
CA ALA A 86 -8.30 15.24 5.55
C ALA A 86 -8.13 15.39 4.03
N ASP A 87 -7.47 16.46 3.56
CA ASP A 87 -7.22 16.68 2.12
C ASP A 87 -6.39 15.54 1.52
N ARG A 88 -5.40 15.05 2.28
CA ARG A 88 -4.51 13.96 1.85
C ARG A 88 -5.23 12.63 1.80
N ALA A 89 -6.11 12.36 2.77
CA ALA A 89 -6.99 11.20 2.72
C ALA A 89 -7.95 11.27 1.53
N ALA A 90 -8.57 12.43 1.29
CA ALA A 90 -9.43 12.67 0.13
C ALA A 90 -8.68 12.42 -1.19
N LYS A 91 -7.44 12.93 -1.31
CA LYS A 91 -6.59 12.75 -2.49
C LYS A 91 -6.23 11.28 -2.72
N ALA A 92 -5.77 10.57 -1.69
CA ALA A 92 -5.43 9.14 -1.79
C ALA A 92 -6.63 8.29 -2.21
N LEU A 93 -7.79 8.50 -1.58
CA LEU A 93 -9.02 7.79 -1.92
C LEU A 93 -9.49 8.11 -3.35
N SER A 94 -9.40 9.37 -3.77
CA SER A 94 -9.75 9.79 -5.13
C SER A 94 -8.78 9.24 -6.19
N ALA A 95 -7.51 9.07 -5.84
CA ALA A 95 -6.52 8.42 -6.70
C ALA A 95 -6.80 6.91 -6.84
N GLY A 96 -7.47 6.30 -5.86
CA GLY A 96 -7.92 4.92 -5.92
C GLY A 96 -7.39 3.99 -4.83
N CYS A 97 -6.85 4.54 -3.74
CA CYS A 97 -6.59 3.76 -2.53
C CYS A 97 -7.93 3.27 -1.93
N ASP A 98 -7.94 2.04 -1.41
CA ASP A 98 -9.09 1.46 -0.72
C ASP A 98 -9.05 1.70 0.80
N MET A 99 -7.85 1.91 1.36
CA MET A 99 -7.64 2.22 2.78
C MET A 99 -6.52 3.24 2.96
N VAL A 100 -6.77 4.27 3.77
CA VAL A 100 -5.77 5.28 4.14
C VAL A 100 -5.07 4.94 5.44
N LEU A 101 -3.76 5.16 5.51
CA LEU A 101 -2.93 4.95 6.68
C LEU A 101 -2.54 6.29 7.30
N SER A 102 -2.79 6.45 8.61
CA SER A 102 -2.35 7.60 9.40
C SER A 102 -1.64 7.08 10.64
N CYS A 103 -0.31 7.01 10.58
CA CYS A 103 0.51 6.42 11.64
C CYS A 103 1.14 7.50 12.52
N ASN A 104 1.39 7.16 13.79
CA ASN A 104 2.19 7.96 14.74
C ASN A 104 1.69 9.40 15.01
N ASP A 105 0.49 9.76 14.56
CA ASP A 105 -0.15 11.06 14.77
C ASP A 105 -1.64 10.86 15.01
N ARG A 106 -2.05 10.97 16.29
CA ARG A 106 -3.44 10.74 16.70
C ARG A 106 -4.37 11.84 16.22
N GLU A 107 -3.92 13.10 16.23
CA GLU A 107 -4.76 14.23 15.81
C GLU A 107 -5.04 14.14 14.32
N ALA A 108 -4.03 13.79 13.51
CA ALA A 108 -4.22 13.52 12.09
C ALA A 108 -5.19 12.34 11.85
N ALA A 109 -5.05 11.24 12.61
CA ALA A 109 -5.94 10.09 12.48
C ALA A 109 -7.40 10.44 12.82
N LEU A 110 -7.63 11.25 13.85
CA LEU A 110 -8.97 11.74 14.21
C LEU A 110 -9.55 12.64 13.11
N ALA A 111 -8.76 13.57 12.58
CA ALA A 111 -9.22 14.44 11.50
C ALA A 111 -9.58 13.65 10.22
N VAL A 112 -8.83 12.58 9.91
CA VAL A 112 -9.16 11.67 8.80
C VAL A 112 -10.45 10.90 9.09
N ALA A 113 -10.63 10.39 10.31
CA ALA A 113 -11.85 9.69 10.70
C ALA A 113 -13.09 10.61 10.61
N ASP A 114 -13.02 11.82 11.16
CA ASP A 114 -14.10 12.82 11.10
C ASP A 114 -14.46 13.17 9.64
N TYR A 115 -13.45 13.29 8.77
CA TYR A 115 -13.65 13.50 7.34
C TYR A 115 -14.41 12.32 6.70
N LEU A 116 -14.01 11.08 6.97
CA LEU A 116 -14.67 9.89 6.40
C LEU A 116 -16.12 9.76 6.85
N ASP A 117 -16.39 10.03 8.12
CA ASP A 117 -17.74 10.01 8.71
C ASP A 117 -18.63 11.11 8.08
N THR A 118 -18.10 12.33 7.98
CA THR A 118 -18.81 13.48 7.39
C THR A 118 -19.15 13.25 5.92
N ASN A 119 -18.25 12.61 5.17
CA ASN A 119 -18.45 12.33 3.75
C ASN A 119 -19.19 11.02 3.49
N HIS A 120 -19.66 10.33 4.54
CA HIS A 120 -20.33 9.03 4.44
C HIS A 120 -19.56 8.04 3.54
N SER A 121 -18.23 8.02 3.69
CA SER A 121 -17.37 7.18 2.85
C SER A 121 -17.75 5.71 3.04
N ALA A 122 -18.32 5.11 1.99
CA ALA A 122 -18.72 3.72 2.05
C ALA A 122 -17.47 2.85 2.27
N GLY A 123 -17.59 1.87 3.18
CA GLY A 123 -16.53 0.88 3.37
C GLY A 123 -16.24 0.14 2.07
N ASN A 124 -14.97 -0.09 1.77
CA ASN A 124 -14.57 -0.78 0.55
C ASN A 124 -14.65 -2.31 0.74
N TYR A 125 -15.42 -2.99 -0.10
CA TYR A 125 -15.63 -4.44 0.01
C TYR A 125 -14.33 -5.24 -0.14
N ARG A 126 -13.31 -4.71 -0.82
CA ARG A 126 -12.01 -5.39 -0.95
C ARG A 126 -11.33 -5.58 0.40
N LEU A 127 -11.60 -4.71 1.38
CA LEU A 127 -11.04 -4.82 2.74
C LEU A 127 -11.48 -6.09 3.46
N SER A 128 -12.64 -6.67 3.10
CA SER A 128 -13.06 -7.94 3.70
C SER A 128 -12.15 -9.10 3.29
N LYS A 129 -11.43 -8.99 2.16
CA LYS A 129 -10.47 -10.02 1.70
C LYS A 129 -9.25 -10.12 2.62
N LEU A 130 -8.91 -9.05 3.34
CA LEU A 130 -7.79 -9.02 4.28
C LEU A 130 -8.16 -9.50 5.70
N ARG A 131 -9.41 -9.90 5.94
CA ARG A 131 -9.79 -10.45 7.25
C ARG A 131 -9.07 -11.78 7.46
N ALA A 132 -8.34 -11.87 8.57
CA ALA A 132 -7.69 -13.11 8.97
C ALA A 132 -8.72 -14.23 9.07
N THR A 133 -8.42 -15.37 8.45
CA THR A 133 -9.15 -16.61 8.69
C THR A 133 -8.48 -17.31 9.87
N PRO A 134 -9.14 -17.46 11.03
CA PRO A 134 -8.53 -18.11 12.18
C PRO A 134 -8.13 -19.54 11.81
N ALA A 135 -6.86 -19.89 12.04
CA ALA A 135 -6.43 -21.28 11.88
C ALA A 135 -7.09 -22.14 12.97
N ALA A 136 -7.46 -23.38 12.62
CA ALA A 136 -8.21 -24.27 13.50
C ALA A 136 -7.47 -24.59 14.82
N ASP A 137 -6.14 -24.56 14.82
CA ASP A 137 -5.32 -24.85 15.99
C ASP A 137 -4.02 -24.00 15.97
N ILE A 138 -4.08 -22.80 16.55
CA ILE A 138 -2.89 -21.95 16.77
C ILE A 138 -2.18 -22.34 18.08
N SER A 139 -2.89 -23.01 19.00
CA SER A 139 -2.44 -23.28 20.37
C SER A 139 -1.14 -24.07 20.44
N ASP A 140 -0.91 -25.00 19.51
CA ASP A 140 0.27 -25.87 19.50
C ASP A 140 1.23 -25.58 18.34
N LEU A 141 1.04 -24.45 17.64
CA LEU A 141 1.78 -24.10 16.42
C LEU A 141 3.30 -24.26 16.58
N TYR A 142 3.85 -23.77 17.69
CA TYR A 142 5.29 -23.78 17.98
C TYR A 142 5.87 -25.18 18.24
N ASN A 143 5.04 -26.14 18.64
CA ASN A 143 5.45 -27.52 18.88
C ASN A 143 5.28 -28.40 17.64
N THR A 144 4.66 -27.89 16.57
CA THR A 144 4.53 -28.65 15.33
C THR A 144 5.89 -28.90 14.69
N GLU A 145 6.08 -30.10 14.13
CA GLU A 145 7.29 -30.46 13.38
C GLU A 145 7.57 -29.48 12.24
N LYS A 146 6.51 -29.00 11.57
CA LYS A 146 6.59 -28.01 10.50
C LYS A 146 7.20 -26.69 10.99
N TRP A 147 6.77 -26.20 12.16
CA TRP A 147 7.32 -24.97 12.73
C TRP A 147 8.78 -25.12 13.13
N GLN A 148 9.12 -26.21 13.81
CA GLN A 148 10.50 -26.47 14.27
C GLN A 148 11.45 -26.62 13.08
N ALA A 149 11.09 -27.43 12.08
CA ALA A 149 11.89 -27.60 10.87
C ALA A 149 12.08 -26.29 10.08
N ALA A 150 11.02 -25.47 9.94
CA ALA A 150 11.13 -24.17 9.29
C ALA A 150 12.03 -23.21 10.08
N THR A 151 11.93 -23.23 11.41
CA THR A 151 12.77 -22.41 12.31
C THR A 151 14.25 -22.77 12.16
N ASP A 152 14.58 -24.07 12.17
CA ASP A 152 15.94 -24.55 12.01
C ASP A 152 16.53 -24.17 10.64
N GLN A 153 15.73 -24.31 9.57
CA GLN A 153 16.13 -23.90 8.22
C GLN A 153 16.42 -22.40 8.13
N ILE A 154 15.57 -21.55 8.72
CA ILE A 154 15.77 -20.10 8.73
C ILE A 154 17.01 -19.75 9.56
N ALA A 155 17.20 -20.38 10.71
CA ALA A 155 18.37 -20.14 11.57
C ALA A 155 19.69 -20.42 10.84
N ALA A 156 19.73 -21.47 10.01
CA ALA A 156 20.91 -21.83 9.21
C ALA A 156 21.25 -20.83 8.09
N LEU A 157 20.33 -19.94 7.69
CA LEU A 157 20.59 -18.89 6.69
C LEU A 157 21.31 -17.68 7.28
N VAL A 158 21.26 -17.51 8.61
CA VAL A 158 21.81 -16.37 9.34
C VAL A 158 23.16 -16.71 10.00
N SER A 159 23.56 -17.98 9.98
CA SER A 159 24.86 -18.51 10.46
C SER A 159 25.89 -18.59 9.35
#